data_AF-A0A917ZP74-F1
#
_entry.id   AF-A0A917ZP74-F1
#
_cell.length_a   1.000
_cell.length_b   1.000
_cell.length_c   1.000
_cell.angle_alpha   90.00
_cell.angle_beta   90.00
_cell.angle_gamma   90.00
#
_symmetry.space_group_name_H-M   'P 1'
#
loop_
_entity.id
_entity.type
_entity.pdbx_description
1 polymer ?
#
loop_
_entity_poly.entity_id
_entity_poly.type
_entity_poly.pdbx_seq_one_letter_code
_entity_poly.pdbx_strand_id
1 'polypeptide(L)'
;MDQQISLSMGGDLANLHGLGWIATDLNQLIVLSDLLESGQEDVAAHFFGNDARPFNRYKTFASAPQRRPSQVSQRDDGTLELVISELGVAAAILIPLVQSAIERQFEGAEQPLQFQLGTRDPGLKRVMQAYDRGDFGSGAEGLNTLMFVLKELNHEVPYLATSAPVIEHAVRKYSRRIARTLRKSQPQ
;
A
#
# COMPACT_ATOMS: atom_id res chain seq x y z
N MET A 1 -12.80 11.93 4.92
CA MET A 1 -11.56 12.53 5.44
C MET A 1 -10.48 12.25 4.41
N ASP A 2 -9.81 13.29 3.93
CA ASP A 2 -8.74 13.13 2.96
C ASP A 2 -7.48 12.64 3.67
N GLN A 3 -7.00 11.48 3.26
CA GLN A 3 -5.82 10.83 3.81
C GLN A 3 -4.57 11.20 3.01
N GLN A 4 -3.41 10.96 3.62
CA GLN A 4 -2.13 11.21 2.98
C GLN A 4 -1.17 10.07 3.29
N ILE A 5 -0.45 9.63 2.26
CA ILE A 5 0.64 8.67 2.40
C ILE A 5 1.97 9.31 2.02
N SER A 6 3.02 8.86 2.68
CA SER A 6 4.41 9.15 2.34
C SER A 6 5.14 7.87 2.00
N LEU A 7 5.88 7.90 0.91
CA LEU A 7 6.90 6.93 0.53
C LEU A 7 8.27 7.58 0.72
N SER A 8 9.14 6.96 1.52
CA SER A 8 10.53 7.39 1.70
C SER A 8 11.49 6.30 1.23
N MET A 9 12.53 6.68 0.45
CA MET A 9 13.60 5.80 -0.05
C MET A 9 14.96 6.44 0.23
N GLY A 10 15.75 5.85 1.13
CA GLY A 10 17.07 6.35 1.55
C GLY A 10 18.24 5.56 0.97
N GLY A 11 19.44 6.14 1.12
CA GLY A 11 20.72 5.46 0.84
C GLY A 11 20.83 4.94 -0.58
N ASP A 12 21.31 3.70 -0.75
CA ASP A 12 21.52 3.12 -2.07
C ASP A 12 20.21 2.84 -2.83
N LEU A 13 19.06 2.85 -2.13
CA LEU A 13 17.75 2.72 -2.76
C LEU A 13 17.27 4.06 -3.38
N ALA A 14 17.86 5.19 -3.01
CA ALA A 14 17.43 6.53 -3.40
C ALA A 14 17.68 6.83 -4.90
N ASN A 15 16.86 6.25 -5.77
CA ASN A 15 16.90 6.51 -7.22
C ASN A 15 15.50 6.75 -7.79
N LEU A 16 15.40 7.75 -8.69
CA LEU A 16 14.13 8.19 -9.28
C LEU A 16 13.47 7.11 -10.14
N HIS A 17 14.26 6.21 -10.75
CA HIS A 17 13.73 5.14 -11.59
C HIS A 17 12.94 4.09 -10.77
N GLY A 18 13.53 3.63 -9.67
CA GLY A 18 12.90 2.74 -8.69
C GLY A 18 11.69 3.40 -8.04
N LEU A 19 11.83 4.67 -7.65
CA LEU A 19 10.73 5.49 -7.15
C LEU A 19 9.55 5.54 -8.13
N GLY A 20 9.80 5.76 -9.43
CA GLY A 20 8.76 5.79 -10.46
C GLY A 20 8.02 4.45 -10.63
N TRP A 21 8.73 3.32 -10.54
CA TRP A 21 8.11 2.00 -10.59
C TRP A 21 7.24 1.73 -9.37
N ILE A 22 7.71 2.09 -8.18
CA ILE A 22 6.96 1.93 -6.93
C ILE A 22 5.76 2.87 -6.92
N ALA A 23 5.91 4.12 -7.37
CA ALA A 23 4.80 5.06 -7.50
C ALA A 23 3.70 4.51 -8.41
N THR A 24 4.07 3.82 -9.49
CA THR A 24 3.10 3.14 -10.36
C THR A 24 2.37 2.02 -9.62
N ASP A 25 3.08 1.23 -8.82
CA ASP A 25 2.50 0.16 -8.00
C ASP A 25 1.55 0.73 -6.92
N LEU A 26 1.91 1.84 -6.26
CA LEU A 26 1.06 2.57 -5.31
C LEU A 26 -0.18 3.16 -5.96
N ASN A 27 -0.07 3.73 -7.15
CA ASN A 27 -1.22 4.25 -7.88
C ASN A 27 -2.26 3.15 -8.17
N GLN A 28 -1.81 1.92 -8.45
CA GLN A 28 -2.72 0.79 -8.65
C GLN A 28 -3.44 0.37 -7.35
N LEU A 29 -2.76 0.46 -6.21
CA LEU A 29 -3.38 0.25 -4.89
C LEU A 29 -4.40 1.34 -4.57
N ILE A 30 -4.12 2.59 -4.94
CA ILE A 30 -5.07 3.71 -4.80
C ILE A 30 -6.31 3.46 -5.66
N VAL A 31 -6.16 3.02 -6.91
CA VAL A 31 -7.31 2.68 -7.77
C VAL A 31 -8.14 1.54 -7.15
N LEU A 32 -7.51 0.49 -6.63
CA LEU A 32 -8.22 -0.57 -5.92
C LEU A 32 -9.00 0.01 -4.73
N SER A 33 -8.36 0.88 -3.96
CA SER A 33 -8.96 1.54 -2.79
C SER A 33 -10.22 2.31 -3.17
N ASP A 34 -10.16 3.06 -4.28
CA ASP A 34 -11.28 3.87 -4.78
C ASP A 34 -12.44 2.98 -5.26
N LEU A 35 -12.16 1.83 -5.88
CA LEU A 35 -13.18 0.86 -6.28
C LEU A 35 -13.88 0.24 -5.07
N LEU A 36 -13.13 -0.10 -4.01
CA LEU A 36 -13.69 -0.64 -2.77
C LEU A 36 -14.58 0.38 -2.08
N GLU A 37 -14.12 1.63 -1.93
CA GLU A 37 -14.91 2.71 -1.33
C GLU A 37 -16.17 3.04 -2.12
N SER A 38 -16.12 2.91 -3.44
CA SER A 38 -17.27 3.13 -4.32
C SER A 38 -18.21 1.93 -4.42
N GLY A 39 -17.94 0.82 -3.72
CA GLY A 39 -18.75 -0.40 -3.77
C GLY A 39 -18.71 -1.17 -5.09
N GLN A 40 -17.67 -0.97 -5.90
CA GLN A 40 -17.49 -1.64 -7.20
C GLN A 40 -16.71 -2.96 -7.04
N GLU A 41 -17.20 -3.88 -6.19
CA GLU A 41 -16.53 -5.14 -5.85
C GLU A 41 -16.24 -6.01 -7.07
N ASP A 42 -17.20 -6.16 -7.99
CA ASP A 42 -17.04 -6.98 -9.20
C ASP A 42 -15.89 -6.46 -10.09
N VAL A 43 -15.77 -5.13 -10.17
CA VAL A 43 -14.70 -4.47 -10.94
C VAL A 43 -13.35 -4.66 -10.24
N ALA A 44 -13.32 -4.52 -8.91
CA ALA A 44 -12.14 -4.77 -8.11
C ALA A 44 -11.67 -6.23 -8.25
N ALA A 45 -12.58 -7.20 -8.13
CA ALA A 45 -12.29 -8.62 -8.28
C ALA A 45 -11.80 -8.96 -9.70
N HIS A 46 -12.43 -8.39 -10.74
CA HIS A 46 -12.03 -8.62 -12.13
C HIS A 46 -10.58 -8.20 -12.43
N PHE A 47 -10.10 -7.10 -11.83
CA PHE A 47 -8.78 -6.55 -12.12
C PHE A 47 -7.70 -6.88 -11.07
N PHE A 48 -8.10 -7.11 -9.81
CA PHE A 48 -7.20 -7.29 -8.67
C PHE A 48 -7.40 -8.62 -7.93
N GLY A 49 -8.44 -9.41 -8.26
CA GLY A 49 -8.71 -10.70 -7.64
C GLY A 49 -7.74 -11.81 -8.04
N ASN A 50 -7.92 -13.01 -7.45
CA ASN A 50 -7.04 -14.16 -7.66
C ASN A 50 -6.95 -14.62 -9.12
N ASP A 51 -8.07 -14.55 -9.85
CA ASP A 51 -8.16 -14.96 -11.25
C ASP A 51 -7.86 -13.80 -12.22
N ALA A 52 -7.52 -12.61 -11.70
CA ALA A 52 -7.20 -11.48 -12.53
C ALA A 52 -5.95 -11.77 -13.36
N ARG A 53 -6.06 -11.56 -14.68
CA ARG A 53 -4.91 -11.71 -15.59
C ARG A 53 -3.74 -10.83 -15.14
N PRO A 54 -2.48 -11.23 -15.41
CA PRO A 54 -1.31 -10.42 -15.12
C PRO A 54 -1.50 -8.99 -15.61
N PHE A 55 -1.62 -8.08 -14.65
CA PHE A 55 -2.01 -6.70 -14.92
C PHE A 55 -0.78 -5.91 -15.38
N ASN A 56 -0.83 -5.36 -16.60
CA ASN A 56 0.23 -4.48 -17.09
C ASN A 56 0.19 -3.15 -16.29
N ARG A 57 1.36 -2.68 -15.85
CA ARG A 57 1.56 -1.43 -15.10
C ARG A 57 0.94 -0.20 -15.77
N TYR A 58 0.74 -0.27 -17.08
CA TYR A 58 0.28 0.83 -17.93
C TYR A 58 -1.19 0.77 -18.31
N LYS A 59 -1.97 -0.18 -17.78
CA LYS A 59 -3.40 -0.24 -18.11
C LYS A 59 -4.12 0.92 -17.42
N THR A 60 -4.54 1.89 -18.21
CA THR A 60 -5.36 3.01 -17.77
C THR A 60 -6.78 2.50 -17.51
N PHE A 61 -7.31 2.73 -16.31
CA PHE A 61 -8.74 2.53 -16.08
C PHE A 61 -9.44 3.76 -16.64
N ALA A 62 -10.41 3.58 -17.55
CA ALA A 62 -11.19 4.70 -18.10
C ALA A 62 -11.99 5.43 -17.01
N SER A 63 -12.22 4.77 -15.88
CA SER A 63 -12.82 5.29 -14.65
C SER A 63 -11.80 5.66 -13.57
N ALA A 64 -10.48 5.65 -13.85
CA ALA A 64 -9.48 6.05 -12.88
C ALA A 64 -9.76 7.50 -12.46
N PRO A 65 -9.86 7.80 -11.15
CA PRO A 65 -10.01 9.16 -10.69
C PRO A 65 -8.85 10.03 -11.17
N GLN A 66 -9.06 11.35 -11.16
CA GLN A 66 -8.06 12.35 -11.52
C GLN A 66 -6.69 12.01 -10.91
N ARG A 67 -5.61 12.33 -11.64
CA ARG A 67 -4.25 12.27 -11.10
C ARG A 67 -4.23 13.03 -9.77
N ARG A 68 -4.02 12.30 -8.68
CA ARG A 68 -3.94 12.88 -7.34
C ARG A 68 -2.69 13.77 -7.25
N PRO A 69 -2.74 14.87 -6.49
CA PRO A 69 -1.56 15.69 -6.25
C PRO A 69 -0.48 14.84 -5.59
N SER A 70 0.69 14.80 -6.23
CA SER A 70 1.87 14.14 -5.73
C SER A 70 3.04 15.10 -5.72
N GLN A 71 3.82 15.04 -4.65
CA GLN A 71 5.02 15.86 -4.48
C GLN A 71 6.21 14.94 -4.29
N VAL A 72 7.25 15.14 -5.10
CA VAL A 72 8.54 14.48 -4.92
C VAL A 72 9.50 15.51 -4.38
N SER A 73 10.19 15.17 -3.29
CA SER A 73 11.22 15.99 -2.67
C SER A 73 12.42 15.14 -2.31
N GLN A 74 13.58 15.77 -2.19
CA GLN A 74 14.80 15.13 -1.68
C GLN A 74 15.14 15.79 -0.34
N ARG A 75 15.43 14.97 0.67
CA ARG A 75 15.89 15.41 1.99
C ARG A 75 17.39 15.65 1.98
N ASP A 76 17.89 16.35 2.99
CA ASP A 76 19.31 16.71 3.12
C ASP A 76 20.24 15.49 3.21
N ASP A 77 19.73 14.35 3.66
CA ASP A 77 20.46 13.06 3.74
C ASP A 77 20.44 12.28 2.41
N GLY A 78 19.89 12.86 1.34
CA GLY A 78 19.75 12.23 0.03
C GLY A 78 18.49 11.35 -0.13
N THR A 79 17.69 11.16 0.93
CA THR A 79 16.44 10.39 0.87
C THR A 79 15.43 11.02 -0.09
N LEU A 80 14.86 10.21 -0.98
CA LEU A 80 13.76 10.61 -1.84
C LEU A 80 12.43 10.38 -1.12
N GLU A 81 11.58 11.41 -1.08
CA GLU A 81 10.25 11.35 -0.51
C GLU A 81 9.19 11.65 -1.57
N LEU A 82 8.23 10.74 -1.71
CA LEU A 82 7.03 10.90 -2.51
C LEU A 82 5.83 10.99 -1.57
N VAL A 83 5.12 12.11 -1.63
CA VAL A 83 3.89 12.33 -0.87
C VAL A 83 2.70 12.32 -1.82
N ILE A 84 1.70 11.49 -1.55
CA ILE A 84 0.45 11.43 -2.30
C ILE A 84 -0.69 11.85 -1.36
N SER A 85 -1.42 12.90 -1.74
CA SER A 85 -2.47 13.51 -0.92
C SER A 85 -3.86 13.19 -1.46
N GLU A 86 -4.89 13.60 -0.70
CA GLU A 86 -6.30 13.40 -1.04
C GLU A 86 -6.61 11.93 -1.23
N LEU A 87 -6.26 11.04 -0.30
CA LEU A 87 -6.52 9.61 -0.44
C LEU A 87 -7.77 9.17 0.30
N GLY A 88 -8.40 8.10 -0.18
CA GLY A 88 -9.41 7.37 0.56
C GLY A 88 -8.83 6.70 1.83
N VAL A 89 -9.72 6.38 2.77
CA VAL A 89 -9.40 5.61 3.98
C VAL A 89 -8.89 4.22 3.61
N ALA A 90 -9.45 3.60 2.56
CA ALA A 90 -9.02 2.29 2.06
C ALA A 90 -7.54 2.28 1.66
N ALA A 91 -7.07 3.33 0.99
CA ALA A 91 -5.66 3.45 0.59
C ALA A 91 -4.75 3.58 1.82
N ALA A 92 -5.20 4.34 2.81
CA ALA A 92 -4.48 4.54 4.06
C ALA A 92 -4.38 3.25 4.90
N ILE A 93 -5.24 2.25 4.67
CA ILE A 93 -5.17 0.90 5.27
C ILE A 93 -4.32 -0.04 4.41
N LEU A 94 -4.60 -0.13 3.11
CA LEU A 94 -3.97 -1.11 2.21
C LEU A 94 -2.47 -0.88 2.05
N ILE A 95 -2.03 0.36 2.05
CA ILE A 95 -0.63 0.72 1.77
C ILE A 95 0.28 0.34 2.94
N PRO A 96 -0.08 0.62 4.21
CA PRO A 96 0.62 0.04 5.35
C PRO A 96 0.63 -1.49 5.36
N LEU A 97 -0.47 -2.18 5.01
CA LEU A 97 -0.44 -3.65 4.91
C LEU A 97 0.60 -4.15 3.88
N VAL A 98 0.79 -3.40 2.79
CA VAL A 98 1.85 -3.65 1.82
C VAL A 98 3.23 -3.38 2.41
N GLN A 99 3.41 -2.31 3.21
CA GLN A 99 4.66 -2.07 3.96
C GLN A 99 5.02 -3.27 4.83
N SER A 100 4.10 -3.72 5.67
CA SER A 100 4.29 -4.86 6.58
C SER A 100 4.69 -6.12 5.82
N ALA A 101 4.01 -6.38 4.70
CA ALA A 101 4.31 -7.52 3.85
C ALA A 101 5.66 -7.41 3.10
N ILE A 102 6.14 -6.19 2.84
CA ILE A 102 7.48 -5.94 2.31
C ILE A 102 8.50 -6.19 3.42
N GLU A 103 8.34 -5.57 4.59
CA GLU A 103 9.27 -5.71 5.73
C GLU A 103 9.49 -7.18 6.10
N ARG A 104 8.42 -7.98 6.20
CA ARG A 104 8.49 -9.43 6.41
C ARG A 104 9.31 -10.19 5.36
N GLN A 105 9.39 -9.68 4.12
CA GLN A 105 10.22 -10.29 3.06
C GLN A 105 11.71 -9.90 3.14
N PHE A 106 12.06 -8.93 3.98
CA PHE A 106 13.42 -8.49 4.25
C PHE A 106 13.85 -8.74 5.71
N GLU A 107 13.00 -9.38 6.52
CA GLU A 107 13.38 -9.86 7.85
C GLU A 107 14.63 -10.76 7.75
N GLY A 108 15.64 -10.44 8.56
CA GLY A 108 16.92 -11.15 8.56
C GLY A 108 17.93 -10.69 7.49
N ALA A 109 17.63 -9.64 6.71
CA ALA A 109 18.63 -9.01 5.85
C ALA A 109 19.71 -8.30 6.69
N GLU A 110 20.96 -8.33 6.22
CA GLU A 110 22.10 -7.71 6.92
C GLU A 110 21.99 -6.18 7.02
N GLN A 111 21.25 -5.55 6.11
CA GLN A 111 21.04 -4.11 6.09
C GLN A 111 19.59 -3.74 6.39
N PRO A 112 19.35 -2.70 7.23
CA PRO A 112 18.01 -2.20 7.47
C PRO A 112 17.41 -1.65 6.18
N LEU A 113 16.16 -2.04 5.92
CA LEU A 113 15.43 -1.58 4.75
C LEU A 113 15.17 -0.07 4.85
N GLN A 114 15.85 0.73 4.02
CA GLN A 114 15.65 2.18 3.94
C GLN A 114 14.45 2.55 3.06
N PHE A 115 13.32 1.87 3.29
CA PHE A 115 12.06 2.05 2.57
C PHE A 115 10.91 2.10 3.55
N GLN A 116 10.12 3.17 3.53
CA GLN A 116 8.96 3.33 4.39
C GLN A 116 7.76 3.83 3.61
N LEU A 117 6.63 3.14 3.77
CA LEU A 117 5.29 3.61 3.43
C LEU A 117 4.52 3.87 4.72
N GLY A 118 3.88 5.02 4.83
CA GLY A 118 3.12 5.34 6.03
C GLY A 118 1.96 6.29 5.77
N THR A 119 0.95 6.21 6.64
CA THR A 119 -0.13 7.19 6.75
C THR A 119 0.25 8.31 7.72
N ARG A 120 -0.24 9.54 7.47
CA ARG A 120 -0.12 10.65 8.45
C ARG A 120 -1.15 10.60 9.56
N ASP A 121 -2.19 9.77 9.43
CA ASP A 121 -3.22 9.61 10.45
C ASP A 121 -2.68 8.88 11.69
N PRO A 122 -2.64 9.53 12.87
CA PRO A 122 -2.07 8.93 14.08
C PRO A 122 -2.88 7.73 14.61
N GLY A 123 -4.20 7.75 14.44
CA GLY A 123 -5.07 6.65 14.86
C GLY A 123 -4.79 5.43 14.02
N LEU A 124 -4.83 5.60 12.70
CA LEU A 124 -4.55 4.53 11.76
C LEU A 124 -3.11 4.01 11.89
N LYS A 125 -2.13 4.90 12.09
CA LYS A 125 -0.74 4.52 12.35
C LYS A 125 -0.62 3.57 13.54
N ARG A 126 -1.30 3.85 14.67
CA ARG A 126 -1.28 2.97 15.85
C ARG A 126 -1.89 1.60 15.56
N VAL A 127 -3.00 1.57 14.82
CA VAL A 127 -3.66 0.32 14.42
C VAL A 127 -2.75 -0.52 13.53
N MET A 128 -2.10 0.09 12.54
CA MET A 128 -1.17 -0.63 11.65
C MET A 128 0.05 -1.14 12.42
N GLN A 129 0.59 -0.37 13.36
CA GLN A 129 1.67 -0.85 14.24
C GLN A 129 1.26 -2.05 15.09
N ALA A 130 0.00 -2.09 15.55
CA ALA A 130 -0.53 -3.25 16.26
C ALA A 130 -0.69 -4.47 15.32
N TYR A 131 -1.07 -4.24 14.06
CA TYR A 131 -1.11 -5.28 13.03
C TYR A 131 0.27 -5.88 12.75
N ASP A 132 1.31 -5.04 12.68
CA ASP A 132 2.68 -5.48 12.45
C ASP A 132 3.19 -6.38 13.57
N ARG A 133 2.85 -6.06 14.83
CA ARG A 133 3.18 -6.87 16.01
C ARG A 133 2.42 -8.19 16.09
N GLY A 134 1.41 -8.38 15.23
CA GLY A 134 0.56 -9.58 15.26
C GLY A 134 -0.55 -9.51 16.31
N ASP A 135 -0.88 -8.32 16.84
CA ASP A 135 -1.88 -8.15 17.90
C ASP A 135 -3.29 -8.58 17.45
N PHE A 136 -3.52 -8.70 16.14
CA PHE A 136 -4.79 -9.10 15.54
C PHE A 136 -4.86 -10.58 15.15
N GLY A 137 -3.76 -11.34 15.24
CA GLY A 137 -3.67 -12.71 14.73
C GLY A 137 -3.26 -12.80 13.25
N SER A 138 -3.50 -13.95 12.61
CA SER A 138 -2.99 -14.27 11.27
C SER A 138 -4.09 -14.59 10.26
N GLY A 139 -3.82 -14.35 8.97
CA GLY A 139 -4.72 -14.70 7.88
C GLY A 139 -6.04 -13.92 7.90
N ALA A 140 -7.11 -14.55 7.42
CA ALA A 140 -8.42 -13.94 7.29
C ALA A 140 -9.03 -13.51 8.64
N GLU A 141 -8.80 -14.25 9.72
CA GLU A 141 -9.27 -13.89 11.07
C GLU A 141 -8.61 -12.61 11.58
N GLY A 142 -7.30 -12.46 11.36
CA GLY A 142 -6.59 -11.23 11.72
C GLY A 142 -7.02 -10.03 10.91
N LEU A 143 -7.33 -10.23 9.62
CA LEU A 143 -7.90 -9.18 8.78
C LEU A 143 -9.30 -8.77 9.27
N ASN A 144 -10.16 -9.72 9.64
CA ASN A 144 -11.48 -9.42 10.19
C ASN A 144 -11.41 -8.65 11.52
N THR A 145 -10.48 -9.02 12.40
CA THR A 145 -10.26 -8.32 13.68
C THR A 145 -9.75 -6.91 13.44
N LEU A 146 -8.85 -6.73 12.48
CA LEU A 146 -8.40 -5.41 12.04
C LEU A 146 -9.57 -4.56 11.54
N MET A 147 -10.48 -5.14 10.75
CA MET A 147 -11.66 -4.45 10.23
C MET A 147 -12.60 -3.99 11.33
N PHE A 148 -12.82 -4.83 12.33
CA PHE A 148 -13.63 -4.49 13.48
C PHE A 148 -13.06 -3.26 14.21
N VAL A 149 -11.76 -3.24 14.49
CA VAL A 149 -11.12 -2.10 15.18
C VAL A 149 -11.13 -0.83 14.34
N LEU A 150 -10.92 -0.93 13.03
CA LEU A 150 -11.00 0.23 12.13
C LEU A 150 -12.40 0.84 12.11
N LYS A 151 -13.44 0.00 12.15
CA LYS A 151 -14.84 0.45 12.24
C LYS A 151 -15.09 1.24 13.53
N GLU A 152 -14.64 0.72 14.68
CA GLU A 152 -14.79 1.40 15.97
C GLU A 152 -14.06 2.75 16.03
N LEU A 153 -13.04 2.94 15.20
CA LEU A 153 -12.27 4.19 15.09
C LEU A 153 -12.81 5.16 14.03
N ASN A 154 -14.02 4.93 13.50
CA ASN A 154 -14.63 5.70 12.40
C ASN A 154 -13.82 5.68 11.09
N HIS A 155 -12.98 4.67 10.89
CA HIS A 155 -12.35 4.35 9.61
C HIS A 155 -13.16 3.28 8.89
N GLU A 156 -14.47 3.50 8.76
CA GLU A 156 -15.34 2.57 8.06
C GLU A 156 -15.10 2.70 6.55
N VAL A 157 -14.62 1.61 5.96
CA VAL A 157 -14.58 1.45 4.51
C VAL A 157 -15.65 0.43 4.16
N PRO A 158 -16.73 0.86 3.48
CA PRO A 158 -17.68 -0.07 2.91
C PRO A 158 -16.94 -1.15 2.10
N TYR A 159 -17.33 -2.41 2.27
CA TYR A 159 -16.84 -3.53 1.46
C TYR A 159 -15.39 -4.00 1.68
N LEU A 160 -14.65 -3.43 2.63
CA LEU A 160 -13.28 -3.90 2.91
C LEU A 160 -13.27 -5.30 3.55
N ALA A 161 -14.25 -5.62 4.41
CA ALA A 161 -14.39 -6.94 5.01
C ALA A 161 -14.89 -8.01 4.02
N THR A 162 -15.85 -7.68 3.15
CA THR A 162 -16.38 -8.59 2.12
C THR A 162 -15.37 -8.86 1.00
N SER A 163 -14.44 -7.93 0.78
CA SER A 163 -13.39 -8.03 -0.23
C SER A 163 -12.05 -8.60 0.29
N ALA A 164 -12.03 -9.22 1.48
CA ALA A 164 -10.82 -9.78 2.09
C ALA A 164 -9.95 -10.62 1.13
N PRO A 165 -10.49 -11.56 0.31
CA PRO A 165 -9.68 -12.32 -0.62
C PRO A 165 -9.00 -11.49 -1.71
N VAL A 166 -9.66 -10.44 -2.21
CA VAL A 166 -9.12 -9.50 -3.21
C VAL A 166 -7.99 -8.68 -2.59
N ILE A 167 -8.20 -8.23 -1.36
CA ILE A 167 -7.22 -7.44 -0.59
C ILE A 167 -5.97 -8.26 -0.31
N GLU A 168 -6.12 -9.47 0.23
CA GLU A 168 -4.99 -10.37 0.49
C GLU A 168 -4.18 -10.66 -0.78
N HIS A 169 -4.88 -10.91 -1.89
CA HIS A 169 -4.23 -11.10 -3.18
C HIS A 169 -3.44 -9.86 -3.61
N ALA A 170 -4.07 -8.68 -3.56
CA ALA A 170 -3.44 -7.42 -3.93
C ALA A 170 -2.22 -7.12 -3.06
N VAL A 171 -2.34 -7.19 -1.73
CA VAL A 171 -1.25 -6.97 -0.78
C VAL A 171 -0.06 -7.89 -1.10
N ARG A 172 -0.32 -9.19 -1.29
CA ARG A 172 0.73 -10.16 -1.65
C ARG A 172 1.37 -9.88 -3.02
N LYS A 173 0.57 -9.48 -4.01
CA LYS A 173 1.04 -9.19 -5.37
C LYS A 173 1.92 -7.95 -5.41
N TYR A 174 1.47 -6.85 -4.80
CA TYR A 174 2.18 -5.57 -4.82
C TYR A 174 3.39 -5.58 -3.90
N SER A 175 3.32 -6.20 -2.72
CA SER A 175 4.50 -6.37 -1.85
C SER A 175 5.63 -7.14 -2.55
N ARG A 176 5.34 -8.26 -3.24
CA ARG A 176 6.35 -9.00 -4.02
C ARG A 176 6.94 -8.18 -5.17
N ARG A 177 6.13 -7.36 -5.84
CA ARG A 177 6.59 -6.50 -6.95
C ARG A 177 7.48 -5.38 -6.45
N ILE A 178 7.08 -4.69 -5.39
CA ILE A 178 7.86 -3.62 -4.77
C ILE A 178 9.16 -4.20 -4.20
N ALA A 179 9.11 -5.31 -3.46
CA ALA A 179 10.30 -6.00 -2.97
C ALA A 179 11.28 -6.37 -4.10
N ARG A 180 10.77 -6.85 -5.25
CA ARG A 180 11.61 -7.11 -6.43
C ARG A 180 12.23 -5.83 -6.99
N THR A 181 11.50 -4.72 -7.03
CA THR A 181 12.04 -3.42 -7.44
C THR A 181 13.16 -2.98 -6.50
N LEU A 182 12.94 -3.07 -5.18
CA LEU A 182 13.91 -2.70 -4.15
C LEU A 182 15.20 -3.53 -4.26
N ARG A 183 15.10 -4.86 -4.39
CA ARG A 183 16.28 -5.74 -4.57
C ARG A 183 17.09 -5.43 -5.83
N LYS A 184 16.44 -4.96 -6.90
CA LYS A 184 17.14 -4.55 -8.13
C LYS A 184 17.80 -3.18 -8.02
N SER A 185 17.35 -2.37 -7.07
CA SER A 185 17.88 -1.04 -6.82
C SER A 185 19.04 -1.06 -5.82
N GLN A 186 19.25 -2.15 -5.09
CA GLN A 186 20.43 -2.32 -4.24
C GLN A 186 21.67 -2.60 -5.11
N PRO A 187 22.79 -1.91 -4.89
CA PRO A 187 24.07 -2.26 -5.50
C PRO A 187 24.52 -3.64 -4.98
N GLN A 188 25.19 -4.40 -5.86
CA GLN A 188 25.82 -5.68 -5.52
C GLN A 188 27.09 -5.48 -4.71
#